data_AF-A0A517NUX5-F1
#
_entry.id   AF-A0A517NUX5-F1
#
_cell.length_a   1.000
_cell.length_b   1.000
_cell.length_c   1.000
_cell.angle_alpha   90.00
_cell.angle_beta   90.00
_cell.angle_gamma   90.00
#
_symmetry.space_group_name_H-M   'P 1'
#
loop_
_entity.id
_entity.type
_entity.pdbx_description
1 polymer ?
#
loop_
_entity_poly.entity_id
_entity_poly.type
_entity_poly.pdbx_seq_one_letter_code
_entity_poly.pdbx_strand_id
1 'polypeptide(L)'
;MNRNLLAFLIAVFACATSSIDAHVDAQDAEGSQVQYPFELPTEIKATLNVDTTGSTPVNHLLLGLNCNWPENLYGKIGYNHPDAQKLITQLDPSSLRFPHGVWANFYDWESDGRRITDDYHTPYDTAVKNHPDLKYGFDGFHKLHQQLNFDVLLTFNVNYDSPEKAVRRLADRRSKGFDVKWVELGNEPFWKTQRSNAIADVEKYVEVSKAHAAALKAESPELLVSIPVHWRTAETNPWNIAVKKHDYYDAVTLHKHIGYKPDREGAAKTLAARQHMVETGQTLQKVFPDLPIWVSEWSASCGSNALSVLAMADVYLGFFEHPEMFAIADYFQINASEKLIAYDKSTGTHTRTCYGAAYQVVRNVFEGSQIYKSSIDSTTIGNGLDAVSANAVINDGNLILFAINKTTQPVPFEFNVDGNANSQPVMHRALSFDAANDFKTFDMDEDVLVQVKSTDRRIKLPPLSINRIEVQ
;
A
#
# COMPACT_ATOMS: atom_id res chain seq x y z
N MET A 1 -7.37 25.06 -29.13
CA MET A 1 -7.02 24.08 -28.07
C MET A 1 -5.61 23.58 -28.38
N ASN A 2 -4.65 23.86 -27.50
CA ASN A 2 -3.22 23.88 -27.84
C ASN A 2 -2.60 22.47 -27.76
N ARG A 3 -2.00 21.98 -28.85
CA ARG A 3 -1.44 20.61 -28.97
C ARG A 3 -0.37 20.28 -27.91
N ASN A 4 0.28 21.30 -27.34
CA ASN A 4 1.27 21.14 -26.27
C ASN A 4 0.65 20.76 -24.91
N LEU A 5 -0.63 21.06 -24.66
CA LEU A 5 -1.30 20.72 -23.41
C LEU A 5 -1.68 19.23 -23.35
N LEU A 6 -1.99 18.63 -24.50
CA LEU A 6 -2.33 17.21 -24.61
C LEU A 6 -1.07 16.32 -24.48
N ALA A 7 0.08 16.77 -24.99
CA ALA A 7 1.36 16.09 -24.80
C ALA A 7 1.84 16.14 -23.33
N PHE A 8 1.56 17.24 -22.61
CA PHE A 8 1.87 17.38 -21.19
C PHE A 8 1.02 16.45 -20.30
N LEU A 9 -0.27 16.30 -20.62
CA LEU A 9 -1.17 15.37 -19.91
C LEU A 9 -0.79 13.90 -20.11
N ILE A 10 -0.35 13.52 -21.31
CA ILE A 10 0.13 12.17 -21.60
C ILE A 10 1.47 11.91 -20.90
N ALA A 11 2.40 12.89 -20.86
CA ALA A 11 3.68 12.71 -20.19
C ALA A 11 3.56 12.57 -18.66
N VAL A 12 2.67 13.32 -18.00
CA VAL A 12 2.53 13.24 -16.53
C VAL A 12 1.81 11.95 -16.09
N PHE A 13 0.88 11.41 -16.89
CA PHE A 13 0.23 10.12 -16.61
C PHE A 13 1.05 8.91 -17.07
N ALA A 14 1.80 9.02 -18.17
CA ALA A 14 2.66 7.95 -18.68
C ALA A 14 4.04 7.87 -18.00
N CYS A 15 4.59 8.97 -17.46
CA CYS A 15 5.93 8.95 -16.84
C CYS A 15 5.91 8.50 -15.36
N ALA A 16 4.76 8.49 -14.70
CA ALA A 16 4.58 7.82 -13.41
C ALA A 16 4.28 6.31 -13.56
N THR A 17 4.07 5.82 -14.80
CA THR A 17 3.68 4.43 -15.11
C THR A 17 4.61 3.73 -16.11
N SER A 18 5.61 4.42 -16.68
CA SER A 18 6.56 3.81 -17.63
C SER A 18 7.83 3.30 -16.94
N SER A 19 7.72 2.13 -16.30
CA SER A 19 8.83 1.19 -16.22
C SER A 19 8.63 0.08 -17.26
N ILE A 20 9.64 -0.09 -18.11
CA ILE A 20 9.65 -1.01 -19.25
C ILE A 20 9.72 -2.45 -18.72
N ASP A 21 8.55 -3.10 -18.68
CA ASP A 21 8.25 -4.48 -19.08
C ASP A 21 6.75 -4.66 -18.84
N ALA A 22 5.95 -4.61 -19.92
CA ALA A 22 4.52 -4.92 -19.94
C ALA A 22 3.75 -4.55 -18.65
N HIS A 23 3.84 -3.30 -18.21
CA HIS A 23 2.59 -2.60 -17.92
C HIS A 23 1.84 -2.64 -19.24
N VAL A 24 1.06 -3.70 -19.41
CA VAL A 24 -0.12 -3.60 -20.23
C VAL A 24 -0.78 -2.37 -19.68
N ASP A 25 -0.95 -1.38 -20.54
CA ASP A 25 -1.90 -0.32 -20.34
C ASP A 25 -3.21 -0.98 -19.88
N ALA A 26 -3.34 -1.19 -18.58
CA ALA A 26 -4.59 -1.10 -17.86
C ALA A 26 -4.92 0.40 -17.74
N GLN A 27 -4.65 1.17 -18.81
CA GLN A 27 -5.58 2.21 -19.18
C GLN A 27 -6.90 1.49 -19.33
N ASP A 28 -7.84 1.86 -18.48
CA ASP A 28 -9.26 1.56 -18.52
C ASP A 28 -9.71 1.12 -19.93
N ALA A 29 -9.51 -0.15 -20.25
CA ALA A 29 -10.29 -0.82 -21.27
C ALA A 29 -11.64 -1.03 -20.60
N GLU A 30 -12.39 0.06 -20.46
CA GLU A 30 -13.82 0.03 -20.18
C GLU A 30 -14.42 -0.97 -21.19
N GLY A 31 -14.67 -2.20 -20.72
CA GLY A 31 -15.23 -3.27 -21.54
C GLY A 31 -14.48 -4.62 -21.58
N SER A 32 -13.25 -4.77 -21.06
CA SER A 32 -12.65 -6.12 -20.97
C SER A 32 -13.17 -6.86 -19.74
N GLN A 33 -14.09 -7.80 -19.94
CA GLN A 33 -14.62 -8.63 -18.85
C GLN A 33 -13.56 -9.64 -18.39
N VAL A 34 -13.18 -9.56 -17.12
CA VAL A 34 -12.39 -10.57 -16.43
C VAL A 34 -13.23 -11.81 -16.18
N GLN A 35 -12.68 -12.97 -16.53
CA GLN A 35 -13.28 -14.27 -16.25
C GLN A 35 -12.74 -14.81 -14.93
N TYR A 36 -13.60 -15.43 -14.12
CA TYR A 36 -13.15 -16.15 -12.93
C TYR A 36 -12.18 -17.28 -13.35
N PRO A 37 -10.98 -17.37 -12.74
CA PRO A 37 -9.91 -18.15 -13.34
C PRO A 37 -9.97 -19.66 -13.08
N PHE A 38 -10.72 -20.09 -12.07
CA PHE A 38 -10.65 -21.45 -11.55
C PHE A 38 -11.93 -22.23 -11.80
N GLU A 39 -11.77 -23.52 -12.09
CA GLU A 39 -12.86 -24.48 -11.94
C GLU A 39 -13.06 -24.75 -10.45
N LEU A 40 -14.29 -24.61 -9.95
CA LEU A 40 -14.59 -24.80 -8.54
C LEU A 40 -15.07 -26.24 -8.27
N PRO A 41 -14.66 -26.87 -7.17
CA PRO A 41 -15.23 -28.14 -6.76
C PRO A 41 -16.71 -27.98 -6.38
N THR A 42 -17.46 -29.08 -6.38
CA THR A 42 -18.89 -29.10 -6.04
C THR A 42 -19.16 -28.67 -4.60
N GLU A 43 -18.23 -29.01 -3.69
CA GLU A 43 -18.29 -28.62 -2.29
C GLU A 43 -17.05 -27.81 -1.93
N ILE A 44 -17.28 -26.64 -1.35
CA ILE A 44 -16.27 -25.73 -0.83
C ILE A 44 -16.59 -25.54 0.64
N LYS A 45 -15.59 -25.61 1.51
CA LYS A 45 -15.73 -25.38 2.95
C LYS A 45 -14.51 -24.69 3.50
N ALA A 46 -14.67 -24.00 4.63
CA ALA A 46 -13.57 -23.40 5.36
C ALA A 46 -13.81 -23.43 6.87
N THR A 47 -12.77 -23.76 7.63
CA THR A 47 -12.80 -23.81 9.10
C THR A 47 -11.62 -23.03 9.69
N LEU A 48 -11.91 -21.94 10.38
CA LEU A 48 -10.91 -21.13 11.09
C LEU A 48 -10.68 -21.66 12.50
N ASN A 49 -9.43 -21.97 12.85
CA ASN A 49 -9.05 -22.35 14.20
C ASN A 49 -8.34 -21.17 14.87
N VAL A 50 -8.83 -20.74 16.02
CA VAL A 50 -8.34 -19.60 16.80
C VAL A 50 -7.79 -20.09 18.14
N ASP A 51 -6.57 -19.69 18.44
CA ASP A 51 -5.89 -19.91 19.72
C ASP A 51 -5.85 -18.58 20.48
N THR A 52 -6.64 -18.47 21.55
CA THR A 52 -6.77 -17.24 22.34
C THR A 52 -5.71 -17.12 23.43
N THR A 53 -4.83 -18.13 23.58
CA THR A 53 -3.76 -18.11 24.58
C THR A 53 -2.65 -17.13 24.26
N GLY A 54 -2.57 -16.64 23.02
CA GLY A 54 -1.61 -15.65 22.59
C GLY A 54 -2.15 -14.73 21.51
N SER A 55 -1.79 -13.45 21.63
CA SER A 55 -2.12 -12.40 20.67
C SER A 55 -0.94 -11.45 20.48
N THR A 56 -0.89 -10.80 19.33
CA THR A 56 0.09 -9.75 19.00
C THR A 56 -0.65 -8.49 18.57
N PRO A 57 -0.27 -7.29 19.03
CA PRO A 57 -0.84 -6.05 18.53
C PRO A 57 -0.68 -5.92 17.01
N VAL A 58 -1.71 -5.45 16.32
CA VAL A 58 -1.57 -5.07 14.91
C VAL A 58 -0.62 -3.88 14.80
N ASN A 59 0.41 -4.01 13.97
CA ASN A 59 1.23 -2.88 13.58
C ASN A 59 0.46 -2.01 12.59
N HIS A 60 -0.03 -0.85 13.05
CA HIS A 60 -0.85 0.05 12.23
C HIS A 60 -0.09 0.68 11.05
N LEU A 61 1.25 0.65 11.06
CA LEU A 61 2.08 1.09 9.92
C LEU A 61 1.96 0.17 8.70
N LEU A 62 1.41 -1.03 8.87
CA LEU A 62 1.08 -1.92 7.76
C LEU A 62 -0.22 -1.52 7.04
N LEU A 63 -0.93 -0.52 7.56
CA LEU A 63 -2.14 0.08 6.98
C LEU A 63 -1.86 1.47 6.40
N GLY A 64 -0.59 1.82 6.14
CA GLY A 64 -0.22 3.13 5.65
C GLY A 64 -0.75 3.43 4.24
N LEU A 65 -0.80 4.72 3.92
CA LEU A 65 -1.18 5.19 2.59
C LEU A 65 -0.09 6.04 1.96
N ASN A 66 0.06 5.87 0.65
CA ASN A 66 0.84 6.74 -0.19
C ASN A 66 -0.10 7.60 -1.05
N CYS A 67 0.21 8.90 -1.17
CA CYS A 67 -0.65 9.85 -1.85
C CYS A 67 0.11 10.71 -2.83
N ASN A 68 -0.15 10.53 -4.13
CA ASN A 68 0.20 11.52 -5.13
C ASN A 68 -0.84 12.64 -5.18
N TRP A 69 -0.38 13.88 -5.31
CA TRP A 69 -1.23 15.01 -5.61
C TRP A 69 -1.00 15.43 -7.05
N PRO A 70 -1.70 14.84 -8.02
CA PRO A 70 -1.55 15.28 -9.38
C PRO A 70 -2.10 16.71 -9.49
N GLU A 71 -1.31 17.55 -10.14
CA GLU A 71 -1.47 19.01 -10.20
C GLU A 71 -2.82 19.43 -10.79
N ASN A 72 -3.46 18.52 -11.52
CA ASN A 72 -4.73 18.69 -12.19
C ASN A 72 -5.95 18.25 -11.33
N LEU A 73 -5.76 17.67 -10.14
CA LEU A 73 -6.84 17.32 -9.20
C LEU A 73 -6.93 18.32 -8.04
N TYR A 74 -5.81 18.59 -7.37
CA TYR A 74 -5.77 19.42 -6.14
C TYR A 74 -4.97 20.72 -6.33
N GLY A 75 -4.92 21.18 -7.58
CA GLY A 75 -4.12 22.32 -8.00
C GLY A 75 -2.63 22.11 -7.77
N LYS A 76 -1.91 23.23 -7.80
CA LYS A 76 -0.44 23.27 -7.68
C LYS A 76 0.07 23.23 -6.24
N ILE A 77 -0.81 23.05 -5.26
CA ILE A 77 -0.51 23.32 -3.84
C ILE A 77 -0.63 22.09 -2.92
N GLY A 78 -0.91 20.90 -3.48
CA GLY A 78 -0.91 19.63 -2.76
C GLY A 78 -1.79 19.65 -1.51
N TYR A 79 -1.25 19.25 -0.36
CA TYR A 79 -1.96 19.21 0.93
C TYR A 79 -2.44 20.59 1.42
N ASN A 80 -1.99 21.71 0.84
CA ASN A 80 -2.57 23.02 1.16
C ASN A 80 -3.96 23.23 0.54
N HIS A 81 -4.37 22.37 -0.40
CA HIS A 81 -5.70 22.45 -1.00
C HIS A 81 -6.79 22.03 -0.01
N PRO A 82 -7.89 22.79 0.15
CA PRO A 82 -8.97 22.44 1.07
C PRO A 82 -9.56 21.04 0.81
N ASP A 83 -9.78 20.67 -0.45
CA ASP A 83 -10.30 19.34 -0.79
C ASP A 83 -9.33 18.21 -0.48
N ALA A 84 -8.02 18.46 -0.54
CA ALA A 84 -7.02 17.48 -0.10
C ALA A 84 -7.08 17.30 1.42
N GLN A 85 -7.22 18.39 2.18
CA GLN A 85 -7.37 18.32 3.64
C GLN A 85 -8.66 17.64 4.06
N LYS A 86 -9.78 17.97 3.39
CA LYS A 86 -11.06 17.31 3.63
C LYS A 86 -10.95 15.82 3.37
N LEU A 87 -10.36 15.42 2.24
CA LEU A 87 -10.16 14.02 1.89
C LEU A 87 -9.34 13.27 2.95
N ILE A 88 -8.18 13.81 3.35
CA ILE A 88 -7.32 13.16 4.34
C ILE A 88 -7.99 13.11 5.71
N THR A 89 -8.73 14.15 6.09
CA THR A 89 -9.54 14.15 7.32
C THR A 89 -10.63 13.06 7.29
N GLN A 90 -11.28 12.85 6.14
CA GLN A 90 -12.30 11.81 5.98
C GLN A 90 -11.71 10.40 5.96
N LEU A 91 -10.50 10.24 5.41
CA LEU A 91 -9.80 8.96 5.39
C LEU A 91 -9.20 8.61 6.75
N ASP A 92 -8.81 9.62 7.54
CA ASP A 92 -8.20 9.50 8.87
C ASP A 92 -7.10 8.41 8.91
N PRO A 93 -6.04 8.50 8.09
CA PRO A 93 -5.07 7.41 7.92
C PRO A 93 -4.24 7.15 9.18
N SER A 94 -3.86 5.88 9.41
CA SER A 94 -2.95 5.51 10.52
C SER A 94 -1.54 6.07 10.29
N SER A 95 -1.07 6.01 9.05
CA SER A 95 0.20 6.57 8.62
C SER A 95 0.16 7.06 7.17
N LEU A 96 1.03 8.02 6.85
CA LEU A 96 1.23 8.56 5.51
C LEU A 96 2.70 8.56 5.12
N ARG A 97 3.00 8.17 3.88
CA ARG A 97 4.31 8.40 3.28
C ARG A 97 4.42 9.80 2.69
N PHE A 98 5.52 10.51 2.99
CA PHE A 98 5.74 11.87 2.51
C PHE A 98 7.20 12.26 2.25
N PRO A 99 7.52 12.96 1.15
CA PRO A 99 6.71 13.11 -0.06
C PRO A 99 6.56 11.77 -0.77
N HIS A 100 5.62 11.70 -1.71
CA HIS A 100 5.33 10.46 -2.42
C HIS A 100 6.29 10.20 -3.59
N GLY A 101 6.61 8.92 -3.78
CA GLY A 101 7.14 8.34 -5.00
C GLY A 101 8.31 9.06 -5.64
N VAL A 102 8.35 9.00 -6.97
CA VAL A 102 9.41 9.61 -7.79
C VAL A 102 9.63 11.09 -7.49
N TRP A 103 8.60 11.78 -7.00
CA TRP A 103 8.64 13.20 -6.72
C TRP A 103 9.47 13.53 -5.47
N ALA A 104 9.59 12.60 -4.52
CA ALA A 104 10.48 12.73 -3.35
C ALA A 104 11.95 12.94 -3.74
N ASN A 105 12.39 12.38 -4.87
CA ASN A 105 13.74 12.56 -5.43
C ASN A 105 14.05 13.97 -5.92
N PHE A 106 13.02 14.81 -6.06
CA PHE A 106 13.14 16.21 -6.48
C PHE A 106 12.66 17.17 -5.41
N TYR A 107 12.10 16.68 -4.30
CA TYR A 107 11.54 17.53 -3.27
C TYR A 107 12.61 18.40 -2.61
N ASP A 108 12.33 19.70 -2.54
CA ASP A 108 13.09 20.67 -1.78
C ASP A 108 12.29 21.11 -0.57
N TRP A 109 12.60 20.54 0.60
CA TRP A 109 11.84 20.77 1.82
C TRP A 109 11.88 22.22 2.32
N GLU A 110 12.91 22.99 1.98
CA GLU A 110 13.06 24.40 2.38
C GLU A 110 12.13 25.31 1.58
N SER A 111 11.89 24.99 0.30
CA SER A 111 10.96 25.75 -0.55
C SER A 111 9.57 25.11 -0.69
N ASP A 112 9.39 23.92 -0.11
CA ASP A 112 8.25 23.01 -0.30
C ASP A 112 7.97 22.69 -1.79
N GLY A 113 8.98 22.81 -2.66
CA GLY A 113 8.86 22.69 -4.10
C GLY A 113 9.65 21.52 -4.69
N ARG A 114 9.89 21.56 -6.00
CA ARG A 114 10.78 20.62 -6.71
C ARG A 114 12.04 21.32 -7.19
N ARG A 115 13.18 20.63 -7.20
CA ARG A 115 14.46 21.14 -7.72
C ARG A 115 15.29 20.07 -8.44
N ILE A 116 16.05 20.52 -9.42
CA ILE A 116 17.20 19.84 -10.03
C ILE A 116 18.34 20.85 -10.05
N THR A 117 19.51 20.48 -9.53
CA THR A 117 20.66 21.39 -9.38
C THR A 117 21.89 20.97 -10.17
N ASP A 118 21.76 19.94 -11.01
CA ASP A 118 22.83 19.45 -11.88
C ASP A 118 22.33 19.24 -13.32
N ASP A 119 23.19 18.69 -14.17
CA ASP A 119 22.92 18.40 -15.58
C ASP A 119 22.57 16.92 -15.85
N TYR A 120 22.28 16.13 -14.81
CA TYR A 120 21.85 14.74 -14.99
C TYR A 120 20.47 14.72 -15.67
N HIS A 121 20.40 14.09 -16.85
CA HIS A 121 19.16 14.09 -17.63
C HIS A 121 18.20 12.99 -17.16
N THR A 122 16.99 13.40 -16.79
CA THR A 122 15.90 12.50 -16.42
C THR A 122 14.68 12.74 -17.32
N PRO A 123 13.78 11.74 -17.47
CA PRO A 123 12.50 11.97 -18.13
C PRO A 123 11.58 12.94 -17.37
N TYR A 124 11.93 13.30 -16.12
CA TYR A 124 11.14 14.18 -15.25
C TYR A 124 11.58 15.65 -15.32
N ASP A 125 12.63 15.97 -16.08
CA ASP A 125 13.19 17.32 -16.18
C ASP A 125 12.13 18.39 -16.47
N THR A 126 11.20 18.11 -17.40
CA THR A 126 10.15 19.06 -17.79
C THR A 126 9.08 19.26 -16.72
N ALA A 127 8.85 18.27 -15.86
CA ALA A 127 7.86 18.35 -14.77
C ALA A 127 8.46 18.95 -13.47
N VAL A 128 9.77 19.15 -13.44
CA VAL A 128 10.51 19.72 -12.30
C VAL A 128 11.02 21.13 -12.61
N LYS A 129 11.67 21.32 -13.76
CA LYS A 129 12.28 22.60 -14.15
C LYS A 129 11.18 23.60 -14.53
N ASN A 130 11.36 24.86 -14.13
CA ASN A 130 10.46 25.98 -14.43
C ASN A 130 9.04 25.89 -13.85
N HIS A 131 8.87 25.15 -12.75
CA HIS A 131 7.60 25.03 -12.03
C HIS A 131 7.71 25.48 -10.55
N PRO A 132 8.15 26.73 -10.26
CA PRO A 132 8.38 27.21 -8.90
C PRO A 132 7.10 27.32 -8.05
N ASP A 133 5.95 27.33 -8.72
CA ASP A 133 4.62 27.42 -8.13
C ASP A 133 4.06 26.07 -7.67
N LEU A 134 4.68 24.95 -8.07
CA LEU A 134 4.32 23.64 -7.57
C LEU A 134 4.81 23.44 -6.14
N LYS A 135 3.88 23.07 -5.27
CA LYS A 135 4.10 22.76 -3.86
C LYS A 135 3.49 21.41 -3.50
N TYR A 136 4.15 20.72 -2.58
CA TYR A 136 3.58 19.52 -1.95
C TYR A 136 2.57 19.88 -0.87
N GLY A 137 2.66 21.08 -0.31
CA GLY A 137 1.72 21.61 0.66
C GLY A 137 2.06 21.19 2.09
N PHE A 138 3.33 21.21 2.46
CA PHE A 138 3.77 20.71 3.77
C PHE A 138 3.07 21.40 4.95
N ASP A 139 2.71 22.67 4.85
CA ASP A 139 1.95 23.36 5.91
C ASP A 139 0.57 22.72 6.13
N GLY A 140 -0.12 22.34 5.06
CA GLY A 140 -1.38 21.60 5.11
C GLY A 140 -1.19 20.18 5.63
N PHE A 141 -0.11 19.51 5.23
CA PHE A 141 0.26 18.19 5.77
C PHE A 141 0.51 18.24 7.28
N HIS A 142 1.21 19.27 7.74
CA HIS A 142 1.46 19.53 9.16
C HIS A 142 0.17 19.83 9.93
N LYS A 143 -0.74 20.63 9.39
CA LYS A 143 -2.06 20.85 10.02
C LYS A 143 -2.85 19.54 10.17
N LEU A 144 -2.84 18.70 9.14
CA LEU A 144 -3.49 17.39 9.18
C LEU A 144 -2.86 16.48 10.22
N HIS A 145 -1.52 16.45 10.31
CA HIS A 145 -0.83 15.69 11.36
C HIS A 145 -1.20 16.20 12.76
N GLN A 146 -1.25 17.51 12.98
CA GLN A 146 -1.67 18.06 14.28
C GLN A 146 -3.11 17.70 14.66
N GLN A 147 -3.97 17.51 13.66
CA GLN A 147 -5.38 17.15 13.87
C GLN A 147 -5.59 15.65 14.08
N LEU A 148 -4.91 14.81 13.30
CA LEU A 148 -5.19 13.38 13.18
C LEU A 148 -4.12 12.51 13.86
N ASN A 149 -2.94 13.07 14.12
CA ASN A 149 -1.81 12.39 14.78
C ASN A 149 -1.40 11.07 14.08
N PHE A 150 -1.40 11.06 12.75
CA PHE A 150 -0.91 9.93 11.96
C PHE A 150 0.61 9.84 11.95
N ASP A 151 1.15 8.62 11.84
CA ASP A 151 2.58 8.39 11.69
C ASP A 151 3.08 8.74 10.29
N VAL A 152 4.37 9.05 10.15
CA VAL A 152 4.95 9.48 8.87
C VAL A 152 6.19 8.69 8.49
N LEU A 153 6.13 7.98 7.37
CA LEU A 153 7.33 7.53 6.66
C LEU A 153 7.86 8.69 5.81
N LEU A 154 9.03 9.23 6.16
CA LEU A 154 9.61 10.33 5.41
C LEU A 154 10.61 9.86 4.36
N THR A 155 10.39 10.19 3.09
CA THR A 155 11.41 9.97 2.04
C THR A 155 12.31 11.20 1.93
N PHE A 156 13.62 10.99 2.12
CA PHE A 156 14.65 12.02 2.09
C PHE A 156 15.32 12.07 0.72
N ASN A 157 15.57 13.28 0.23
CA ASN A 157 16.07 13.51 -1.12
C ASN A 157 17.60 13.40 -1.17
N VAL A 158 18.11 12.18 -1.40
CA VAL A 158 19.55 11.94 -1.54
C VAL A 158 20.13 12.35 -2.90
N ASN A 159 19.31 12.77 -3.87
CA ASN A 159 19.82 13.28 -5.14
C ASN A 159 20.49 14.64 -4.97
N TYR A 160 19.86 15.51 -4.18
CA TYR A 160 20.24 16.93 -4.15
C TYR A 160 20.43 17.50 -2.74
N ASP A 161 19.96 16.83 -1.67
CA ASP A 161 20.25 17.27 -0.30
C ASP A 161 21.68 16.84 0.10
N SER A 162 22.33 17.67 0.93
CA SER A 162 23.54 17.26 1.65
C SER A 162 23.16 16.61 2.99
N PRO A 163 24.05 15.83 3.62
CA PRO A 163 23.83 15.29 4.96
C PRO A 163 23.44 16.37 5.99
N GLU A 164 24.07 17.56 5.93
CA GLU A 164 23.74 18.68 6.82
C GLU A 164 22.33 19.22 6.55
N LYS A 165 21.90 19.25 5.28
CA LYS A 165 20.53 19.66 4.92
C LYS A 165 19.50 18.63 5.39
N ALA A 166 19.83 17.34 5.36
CA ALA A 166 19.00 16.27 5.92
C ALA A 166 18.86 16.40 7.44
N VAL A 167 19.94 16.67 8.18
CA VAL A 167 19.87 16.92 9.63
C VAL A 167 19.02 18.15 9.96
N ARG A 168 19.13 19.24 9.17
CA ARG A 168 18.22 20.39 9.32
C ARG A 168 16.76 20.04 9.04
N ARG A 169 16.48 19.19 8.05
CA ARG A 169 15.13 18.68 7.78
C ARG A 169 14.59 17.90 8.98
N LEU A 170 15.40 16.99 9.54
CA LEU A 170 15.06 16.21 10.72
C LEU A 170 14.66 17.13 11.89
N ALA A 171 15.52 18.11 12.20
CA ALA A 171 15.25 19.09 13.26
C ALA A 171 13.99 19.92 12.99
N ASP A 172 13.77 20.37 11.75
CA ASP A 172 12.57 21.11 11.36
C ASP A 172 11.29 20.28 11.58
N ARG A 173 11.27 19.02 11.12
CA ARG A 173 10.10 18.15 11.27
C ARG A 173 9.80 17.86 12.74
N ARG A 174 10.82 17.58 13.56
CA ARG A 174 10.66 17.41 15.01
C ARG A 174 10.14 18.67 15.70
N SER A 175 10.65 19.84 15.33
CA SER A 175 10.17 21.12 15.88
C SER A 175 8.69 21.41 15.57
N LYS A 176 8.15 20.76 14.53
CA LYS A 176 6.74 20.80 14.12
C LYS A 176 5.93 19.63 14.68
N GLY A 177 6.46 18.90 15.65
CA GLY A 177 5.75 17.86 16.39
C GLY A 177 5.62 16.52 15.68
N PHE A 178 6.33 16.30 14.57
CA PHE A 178 6.40 14.97 13.95
C PHE A 178 7.33 14.05 14.75
N ASP A 179 6.92 12.81 15.01
CA ASP A 179 7.82 11.76 15.48
C ASP A 179 8.61 11.19 14.29
N VAL A 180 9.74 11.82 13.99
CA VAL A 180 10.59 11.40 12.86
C VAL A 180 11.38 10.16 13.25
N LYS A 181 10.78 9.00 13.02
CA LYS A 181 11.34 7.68 13.34
C LYS A 181 11.76 6.87 12.11
N TRP A 182 11.03 7.00 10.99
CA TRP A 182 11.26 6.22 9.78
C TRP A 182 11.65 7.12 8.61
N VAL A 183 12.88 6.95 8.11
CA VAL A 183 13.40 7.71 6.97
C VAL A 183 13.84 6.79 5.85
N GLU A 184 13.26 6.96 4.68
CA GLU A 184 13.70 6.28 3.46
C GLU A 184 14.71 7.16 2.70
N LEU A 185 15.88 6.60 2.38
CA LEU A 185 16.97 7.33 1.72
C LEU A 185 16.85 7.25 0.19
N GLY A 186 15.97 8.10 -0.34
CA GLY A 186 15.64 8.23 -1.76
C GLY A 186 14.50 7.32 -2.21
N ASN A 187 13.89 7.62 -3.35
CA ASN A 187 12.86 6.80 -3.97
C ASN A 187 13.43 6.05 -5.18
N GLU A 188 13.42 4.72 -5.15
CA GLU A 188 13.85 3.85 -6.26
C GLU A 188 15.10 4.30 -7.06
N PRO A 189 16.22 4.71 -6.43
CA PRO A 189 17.42 5.10 -7.16
C PRO A 189 18.06 3.93 -7.93
N PHE A 190 17.58 2.69 -7.79
CA PHE A 190 17.93 1.61 -8.70
C PHE A 190 17.47 1.86 -10.16
N TRP A 191 16.46 2.71 -10.39
CA TRP A 191 16.11 3.19 -11.72
C TRP A 191 17.01 4.35 -12.14
N LYS A 192 17.73 4.19 -13.25
CA LYS A 192 18.60 5.23 -13.81
C LYS A 192 17.87 6.56 -14.07
N THR A 193 16.57 6.49 -14.36
CA THR A 193 15.71 7.65 -14.66
C THR A 193 15.36 8.49 -13.43
N GLN A 194 15.66 8.02 -12.22
CA GLN A 194 15.29 8.69 -10.95
C GLN A 194 16.50 9.24 -10.17
N ARG A 195 17.68 9.25 -10.79
CA ARG A 195 18.95 9.66 -10.19
C ARG A 195 19.29 11.13 -10.48
N SER A 196 20.45 11.50 -9.96
CA SER A 196 21.22 12.73 -10.19
C SER A 196 22.69 12.36 -10.44
N ASN A 197 23.55 13.34 -10.72
CA ASN A 197 24.99 13.13 -10.82
C ASN A 197 25.61 12.61 -9.51
N ALA A 198 25.07 13.06 -8.38
CA ALA A 198 25.55 12.70 -7.04
C ALA A 198 25.36 11.20 -6.75
N ILE A 199 24.35 10.56 -7.35
CA ILE A 199 24.05 9.13 -7.18
C ILE A 199 23.91 8.41 -8.53
N ALA A 200 24.70 8.78 -9.53
CA ALA A 200 24.57 8.30 -10.91
C ALA A 200 24.68 6.77 -11.07
N ASP A 201 25.33 6.10 -10.12
CA ASP A 201 25.51 4.65 -10.02
C ASP A 201 25.33 4.17 -8.57
N VAL A 202 25.42 2.85 -8.36
CA VAL A 202 25.12 2.27 -7.05
C VAL A 202 26.22 2.57 -6.04
N GLU A 203 27.47 2.63 -6.45
CA GLU A 203 28.61 2.97 -5.60
C GLU A 203 28.47 4.40 -5.06
N LYS A 204 28.13 5.35 -5.94
CA LYS A 204 27.83 6.73 -5.54
C LYS A 204 26.60 6.84 -4.66
N TYR A 205 25.53 6.09 -4.97
CA TYR A 205 24.36 6.04 -4.11
C TYR A 205 24.72 5.57 -2.70
N VAL A 206 25.51 4.50 -2.58
CA VAL A 206 25.97 3.99 -1.28
C VAL A 206 26.78 5.04 -0.54
N GLU A 207 27.72 5.72 -1.21
CA GLU A 207 28.52 6.79 -0.60
C GLU A 207 27.62 7.90 -0.01
N VAL A 208 26.70 8.43 -0.82
CA VAL A 208 25.81 9.54 -0.42
C VAL A 208 24.83 9.10 0.66
N SER A 209 24.16 7.96 0.50
CA SER A 209 23.18 7.48 1.48
C SER A 209 23.83 7.08 2.80
N LYS A 210 25.05 6.51 2.77
CA LYS A 210 25.83 6.23 3.99
C LYS A 210 26.20 7.52 4.73
N ALA A 211 26.59 8.57 4.02
CA ALA A 211 26.86 9.87 4.64
C ALA A 211 25.60 10.49 5.27
N HIS A 212 24.45 10.38 4.61
CA HIS A 212 23.17 10.81 5.17
C HIS A 212 22.79 10.03 6.42
N ALA A 213 22.85 8.69 6.37
CA ALA A 213 22.56 7.83 7.51
C ALA A 213 23.45 8.15 8.72
N ALA A 214 24.76 8.31 8.49
CA ALA A 214 25.71 8.66 9.55
C ALA A 214 25.38 10.01 10.20
N ALA A 215 25.08 11.04 9.40
CA ALA A 215 24.73 12.37 9.93
C ALA A 215 23.40 12.36 10.69
N LEU A 216 22.37 11.68 10.16
CA LEU A 216 21.07 11.54 10.81
C LEU A 216 21.18 10.76 12.13
N LYS A 217 21.91 9.64 12.14
CA LYS A 217 22.09 8.82 13.35
C LYS A 217 23.00 9.48 14.40
N ALA A 218 23.88 10.40 14.01
CA ALA A 218 24.64 11.21 14.95
C ALA A 218 23.74 12.18 15.74
N GLU A 219 22.72 12.74 15.09
CA GLU A 219 21.70 13.59 15.73
C GLU A 219 20.62 12.76 16.45
N SER A 220 20.31 11.57 15.92
CA SER A 220 19.22 10.72 16.40
C SER A 220 19.58 9.23 16.26
N PRO A 221 20.27 8.66 17.27
CA PRO A 221 20.70 7.26 17.24
C PRO A 221 19.56 6.24 17.09
N GLU A 222 18.34 6.61 17.53
CA GLU A 222 17.13 5.81 17.48
C GLU A 222 16.39 5.85 16.14
N LEU A 223 16.76 6.78 15.25
CA LEU A 223 16.16 6.90 13.93
C LEU A 223 16.52 5.70 13.06
N LEU A 224 15.49 5.15 12.41
CA LEU A 224 15.64 4.04 11.48
C LEU A 224 15.73 4.60 10.05
N VAL A 225 16.69 4.08 9.30
CA VAL A 225 16.83 4.39 7.88
C VAL A 225 16.63 3.15 7.02
N SER A 226 15.86 3.29 5.95
CA SER A 226 15.79 2.30 4.88
C SER A 226 16.48 2.77 3.60
N ILE A 227 16.79 1.80 2.78
CA ILE A 227 17.38 1.98 1.45
C ILE A 227 16.55 1.20 0.41
N PRO A 228 16.21 1.78 -0.76
CA PRO A 228 15.45 1.05 -1.76
C PRO A 228 16.26 -0.06 -2.42
N VAL A 229 15.63 -1.23 -2.55
CA VAL A 229 16.24 -2.42 -3.17
C VAL A 229 15.44 -2.89 -4.37
N HIS A 230 16.13 -3.57 -5.28
CA HIS A 230 15.50 -4.08 -6.50
C HIS A 230 14.91 -5.47 -6.24
N TRP A 231 13.62 -5.64 -6.47
CA TRP A 231 12.97 -6.93 -6.23
C TRP A 231 13.06 -7.90 -7.42
N ARG A 232 13.16 -7.41 -8.66
CA ARG A 232 13.31 -8.31 -9.81
C ARG A 232 14.70 -8.94 -9.78
N THR A 233 14.77 -10.26 -9.86
CA THR A 233 16.03 -11.02 -9.77
C THR A 233 16.84 -10.64 -8.51
N ALA A 234 16.16 -10.43 -7.37
CA ALA A 234 16.73 -9.81 -6.18
C ALA A 234 18.08 -10.39 -5.74
N GLU A 235 18.26 -11.71 -5.81
CA GLU A 235 19.48 -12.41 -5.39
C GLU A 235 20.70 -12.11 -6.29
N THR A 236 20.45 -11.87 -7.58
CA THR A 236 21.50 -11.66 -8.59
C THR A 236 21.56 -10.21 -9.10
N ASN A 237 20.69 -9.32 -8.61
CA ASN A 237 20.63 -7.96 -9.10
C ASN A 237 21.89 -7.17 -8.68
N PRO A 238 22.61 -6.51 -9.62
CA PRO A 238 23.82 -5.77 -9.30
C PRO A 238 23.64 -4.68 -8.24
N TRP A 239 22.47 -4.02 -8.21
CA TRP A 239 22.14 -3.02 -7.20
C TRP A 239 22.17 -3.64 -5.80
N ASN A 240 21.42 -4.73 -5.61
CA ASN A 240 21.36 -5.43 -4.34
C ASN A 240 22.71 -6.03 -3.95
N ILE A 241 23.47 -6.59 -4.90
CA ILE A 241 24.80 -7.15 -4.66
C ILE A 241 25.77 -6.08 -4.14
N ALA A 242 25.70 -4.85 -4.64
CA ALA A 242 26.54 -3.76 -4.17
C ALA A 242 26.10 -3.30 -2.77
N VAL A 243 24.80 -3.05 -2.60
CA VAL A 243 24.25 -2.47 -1.37
C VAL A 243 24.33 -3.41 -0.16
N LYS A 244 24.11 -4.72 -0.35
CA LYS A 244 24.15 -5.73 0.74
C LYS A 244 25.52 -5.89 1.41
N LYS A 245 26.58 -5.27 0.88
CA LYS A 245 27.93 -5.26 1.47
C LYS A 245 28.07 -4.25 2.61
N HIS A 246 27.01 -3.51 2.89
CA HIS A 246 27.00 -2.42 3.85
C HIS A 246 25.91 -2.64 4.90
N ASP A 247 26.06 -1.97 6.04
CA ASP A 247 25.32 -2.19 7.30
C ASP A 247 24.85 -0.87 7.96
N TYR A 248 24.86 0.26 7.24
CA TYR A 248 24.49 1.58 7.77
C TYR A 248 22.97 1.82 7.81
N TYR A 249 22.17 0.82 7.45
CA TYR A 249 20.72 0.89 7.32
C TYR A 249 20.04 -0.18 8.17
N ASP A 250 18.82 0.12 8.61
CA ASP A 250 18.06 -0.71 9.55
C ASP A 250 16.93 -1.50 8.88
N ALA A 251 16.62 -1.17 7.63
CA ALA A 251 15.57 -1.78 6.83
C ALA A 251 15.86 -1.68 5.33
N VAL A 252 15.12 -2.44 4.53
CA VAL A 252 15.11 -2.30 3.07
C VAL A 252 13.73 -1.87 2.58
N THR A 253 13.70 -0.99 1.58
CA THR A 253 12.46 -0.51 0.97
C THR A 253 12.11 -1.37 -0.26
N LEU A 254 10.87 -1.86 -0.32
CA LEU A 254 10.28 -2.60 -1.43
C LEU A 254 9.15 -1.81 -2.10
N HIS A 255 9.24 -1.65 -3.42
CA HIS A 255 8.15 -1.13 -4.25
C HIS A 255 7.59 -2.25 -5.13
N LYS A 256 6.36 -2.70 -4.87
CA LYS A 256 5.78 -3.89 -5.51
C LYS A 256 4.34 -3.67 -5.96
N HIS A 257 4.18 -3.31 -7.22
CA HIS A 257 2.88 -3.33 -7.91
C HIS A 257 2.64 -4.70 -8.54
N ILE A 258 1.62 -5.41 -8.06
CA ILE A 258 1.18 -6.71 -8.57
C ILE A 258 0.09 -6.44 -9.62
N GLY A 259 0.53 -6.02 -10.81
CA GLY A 259 -0.36 -5.68 -11.93
C GLY A 259 -0.34 -6.75 -13.02
N TYR A 260 -1.53 -7.22 -13.42
CA TYR A 260 -1.69 -8.19 -14.51
C TYR A 260 -2.78 -7.77 -15.50
N LYS A 261 -2.83 -8.46 -16.64
CA LYS A 261 -3.89 -8.28 -17.64
C LYS A 261 -5.26 -8.70 -17.07
N PRO A 262 -6.36 -8.06 -17.51
CA PRO A 262 -7.72 -8.49 -17.20
C PRO A 262 -8.13 -9.75 -17.99
N ASP A 263 -7.31 -10.79 -17.99
CA ASP A 263 -7.59 -12.09 -18.61
C ASP A 263 -7.57 -13.22 -17.56
N ARG A 264 -7.89 -14.45 -17.98
CA ARG A 264 -7.98 -15.61 -17.07
C ARG A 264 -6.66 -15.86 -16.32
N GLU A 265 -5.51 -15.68 -16.97
CA GLU A 265 -4.21 -15.90 -16.34
C GLU A 265 -3.87 -14.77 -15.35
N GLY A 266 -4.10 -13.52 -15.75
CA GLY A 266 -3.89 -12.37 -14.88
C GLY A 266 -4.80 -12.36 -13.66
N ALA A 267 -6.05 -12.80 -13.80
CA ALA A 267 -6.97 -13.00 -12.68
C ALA A 267 -6.45 -14.07 -11.70
N ALA A 268 -5.93 -15.20 -12.21
CA ALA A 268 -5.35 -16.25 -11.37
C ALA A 268 -4.15 -15.73 -10.56
N LYS A 269 -3.25 -15.00 -11.20
CA LYS A 269 -2.07 -14.41 -10.55
C LYS A 269 -2.45 -13.30 -9.57
N THR A 270 -3.51 -12.53 -9.87
CA THR A 270 -4.03 -11.49 -8.96
C THR A 270 -4.58 -12.11 -7.69
N LEU A 271 -5.38 -13.18 -7.77
CA LEU A 271 -5.86 -13.89 -6.58
C LEU A 271 -4.72 -14.56 -5.77
N ALA A 272 -3.54 -14.73 -6.36
CA ALA A 272 -2.32 -15.19 -5.69
C ALA A 272 -1.44 -14.04 -5.14
N ALA A 273 -1.90 -12.79 -5.16
CA ALA A 273 -1.08 -11.62 -4.82
C ALA A 273 -0.47 -11.68 -3.41
N ARG A 274 -1.20 -12.20 -2.41
CA ARG A 274 -0.69 -12.41 -1.05
C ARG A 274 0.55 -13.32 -1.05
N GLN A 275 0.45 -14.49 -1.67
CA GLN A 275 1.57 -15.43 -1.78
C GLN A 275 2.75 -14.77 -2.49
N HIS A 276 2.51 -14.07 -3.60
CA HIS A 276 3.57 -13.40 -4.36
C HIS A 276 4.27 -12.28 -3.57
N MET A 277 3.52 -11.53 -2.75
CA MET A 277 4.08 -10.51 -1.85
C MET A 277 4.97 -11.15 -0.78
N VAL A 278 4.48 -12.19 -0.10
CA VAL A 278 5.23 -12.92 0.93
C VAL A 278 6.49 -13.58 0.34
N GLU A 279 6.39 -14.25 -0.80
CA GLU A 279 7.53 -14.86 -1.49
C GLU A 279 8.56 -13.81 -1.94
N THR A 280 8.10 -12.63 -2.39
CA THR A 280 8.99 -11.51 -2.71
C THR A 280 9.76 -11.06 -1.46
N GLY A 281 9.08 -10.93 -0.32
CA GLY A 281 9.70 -10.61 0.96
C GLY A 281 10.72 -11.67 1.42
N GLN A 282 10.35 -12.95 1.38
CA GLN A 282 11.24 -14.06 1.72
C GLN A 282 12.48 -14.10 0.82
N THR A 283 12.31 -13.79 -0.47
CA THR A 283 13.44 -13.69 -1.41
C THR A 283 14.36 -12.53 -1.04
N LEU A 284 13.82 -11.39 -0.62
CA LEU A 284 14.63 -10.28 -0.13
C LEU A 284 15.35 -10.62 1.18
N GLN A 285 14.72 -11.34 2.11
CA GLN A 285 15.37 -11.79 3.34
C GLN A 285 16.56 -12.75 3.10
N LYS A 286 16.58 -13.51 1.99
CA LYS A 286 17.78 -14.28 1.60
C LYS A 286 18.96 -13.37 1.24
N VAL A 287 18.68 -12.15 0.77
CA VAL A 287 19.70 -11.17 0.36
C VAL A 287 20.09 -10.24 1.51
N PHE A 288 19.09 -9.87 2.33
CA PHE A 288 19.17 -8.93 3.45
C PHE A 288 18.60 -9.63 4.70
N PRO A 289 19.34 -10.58 5.29
CA PRO A 289 18.86 -11.35 6.43
C PRO A 289 18.60 -10.44 7.63
N ASP A 290 17.58 -10.79 8.41
CA ASP A 290 17.18 -10.13 9.66
C ASP A 290 16.75 -8.65 9.55
N LEU A 291 16.74 -8.08 8.34
CA LEU A 291 16.27 -6.72 8.11
C LEU A 291 14.76 -6.70 7.81
N PRO A 292 13.97 -5.87 8.51
CA PRO A 292 12.58 -5.65 8.17
C PRO A 292 12.45 -4.98 6.80
N ILE A 293 11.33 -5.24 6.15
CA ILE A 293 10.96 -4.70 4.85
C ILE A 293 9.94 -3.60 5.04
N TRP A 294 10.20 -2.43 4.44
CA TRP A 294 9.25 -1.33 4.31
C TRP A 294 8.67 -1.37 2.91
N VAL A 295 7.42 -1.82 2.79
CA VAL A 295 6.70 -1.88 1.51
C VAL A 295 6.06 -0.52 1.23
N SER A 296 6.88 0.49 0.97
CA SER A 296 6.46 1.90 0.90
C SER A 296 5.69 2.27 -0.39
N GLU A 297 5.59 1.32 -1.34
CA GLU A 297 4.66 1.35 -2.47
C GLU A 297 4.19 -0.06 -2.81
N TRP A 298 2.88 -0.31 -2.80
CA TRP A 298 2.32 -1.55 -3.35
C TRP A 298 0.88 -1.40 -3.84
N SER A 299 0.49 -2.29 -4.76
CA SER A 299 -0.90 -2.48 -5.18
C SER A 299 -1.08 -3.90 -5.73
N ALA A 300 -2.33 -4.34 -5.91
CA ALA A 300 -2.66 -5.63 -6.52
C ALA A 300 -3.90 -5.49 -7.41
N SER A 301 -3.76 -5.84 -8.70
CA SER A 301 -4.80 -5.57 -9.70
C SER A 301 -4.65 -6.40 -10.98
N CYS A 302 -5.78 -6.85 -11.51
CA CYS A 302 -5.97 -7.17 -12.93
C CYS A 302 -7.08 -6.32 -13.54
N GLY A 303 -7.19 -5.05 -13.12
CA GLY A 303 -8.22 -4.11 -13.51
C GLY A 303 -9.20 -3.77 -12.38
N SER A 304 -10.18 -2.92 -12.69
CA SER A 304 -11.23 -2.50 -11.76
C SER A 304 -12.32 -3.58 -11.67
N ASN A 305 -12.12 -4.57 -10.80
CA ASN A 305 -13.01 -5.73 -10.65
C ASN A 305 -12.96 -6.33 -9.23
N ALA A 306 -13.93 -7.18 -8.88
CA ALA A 306 -14.06 -7.79 -7.56
C ALA A 306 -12.82 -8.63 -7.19
N LEU A 307 -12.24 -9.37 -8.14
CA LEU A 307 -11.09 -10.25 -7.86
C LEU A 307 -9.86 -9.47 -7.40
N SER A 308 -9.65 -8.28 -7.99
CA SER A 308 -8.55 -7.40 -7.62
C SER A 308 -8.75 -6.78 -6.24
N VAL A 309 -10.00 -6.45 -5.89
CA VAL A 309 -10.36 -5.93 -4.57
C VAL A 309 -10.14 -6.99 -3.49
N LEU A 310 -10.56 -8.23 -3.74
CA LEU A 310 -10.32 -9.36 -2.83
C LEU A 310 -8.82 -9.67 -2.69
N ALA A 311 -8.07 -9.61 -3.79
CA ALA A 311 -6.61 -9.79 -3.77
C ALA A 311 -5.89 -8.74 -2.93
N MET A 312 -6.28 -7.47 -3.07
CA MET A 312 -5.73 -6.38 -2.24
C MET A 312 -5.99 -6.63 -0.75
N ALA A 313 -7.22 -7.02 -0.38
CA ALA A 313 -7.55 -7.36 1.00
C ALA A 313 -6.77 -8.57 1.53
N ASP A 314 -6.53 -9.57 0.68
CA ASP A 314 -5.75 -10.77 1.04
C ASP A 314 -4.26 -10.45 1.25
N VAL A 315 -3.69 -9.50 0.51
CA VAL A 315 -2.29 -9.06 0.72
C VAL A 315 -2.09 -8.50 2.14
N TYR A 316 -3.05 -7.76 2.69
CA TYR A 316 -2.98 -7.29 4.08
C TYR A 316 -2.86 -8.45 5.09
N LEU A 317 -3.56 -9.56 4.89
CA LEU A 317 -3.40 -10.75 5.73
C LEU A 317 -1.97 -11.28 5.69
N GLY A 318 -1.33 -11.26 4.51
CA GLY A 318 0.08 -11.61 4.36
C GLY A 318 1.02 -10.70 5.15
N PHE A 319 0.73 -9.40 5.25
CA PHE A 319 1.52 -8.50 6.10
C PHE A 319 1.34 -8.82 7.59
N PHE A 320 0.10 -9.06 8.02
CA PHE A 320 -0.23 -9.32 9.41
C PHE A 320 0.26 -10.66 9.95
N GLU A 321 0.40 -11.66 9.09
CA GLU A 321 0.92 -12.98 9.45
C GLU A 321 2.44 -13.05 9.48
N HIS A 322 3.10 -12.05 8.90
CA HIS A 322 4.56 -11.94 8.83
C HIS A 322 5.08 -10.62 9.42
N PRO A 323 4.71 -10.26 10.67
CA PRO A 323 5.12 -9.00 11.30
C PRO A 323 6.63 -8.92 11.57
N GLU A 324 7.34 -10.05 11.57
CA GLU A 324 8.79 -10.13 11.63
C GLU A 324 9.47 -9.70 10.32
N MET A 325 8.76 -9.82 9.20
CA MET A 325 9.29 -9.52 7.86
C MET A 325 8.86 -8.13 7.39
N PHE A 326 7.61 -7.75 7.63
CA PHE A 326 7.06 -6.47 7.17
C PHE A 326 6.85 -5.51 8.35
N ALA A 327 7.44 -4.32 8.28
CA ALA A 327 7.34 -3.32 9.34
C ALA A 327 6.53 -2.08 8.95
N ILE A 328 6.46 -1.75 7.66
CA ILE A 328 5.69 -0.64 7.11
C ILE A 328 5.11 -1.10 5.77
N ALA A 329 3.87 -0.72 5.48
CA ALA A 329 3.27 -0.91 4.17
C ALA A 329 2.43 0.32 3.80
N ASP A 330 2.69 0.92 2.65
CA ASP A 330 1.94 2.06 2.15
C ASP A 330 1.25 1.72 0.83
N TYR A 331 -0.09 1.62 0.86
CA TYR A 331 -0.86 1.32 -0.34
C TYR A 331 -0.73 2.46 -1.36
N PHE A 332 -0.40 2.10 -2.60
CA PHE A 332 -0.26 3.02 -3.72
C PHE A 332 -1.46 2.86 -4.67
N GLN A 333 -2.45 3.76 -4.66
CA GLN A 333 -2.48 5.00 -3.88
C GLN A 333 -3.88 5.54 -3.68
N ILE A 334 -4.00 6.63 -2.90
CA ILE A 334 -5.30 7.23 -2.56
C ILE A 334 -6.14 7.58 -3.81
N ASN A 335 -5.56 8.20 -4.84
CA ASN A 335 -6.34 8.90 -5.88
C ASN A 335 -5.88 8.69 -7.35
N ALA A 336 -4.95 7.77 -7.62
CA ALA A 336 -4.43 7.52 -8.96
C ALA A 336 -4.53 6.04 -9.39
N SER A 337 -3.45 5.34 -9.72
CA SER A 337 -3.54 3.90 -10.08
C SER A 337 -4.12 3.09 -8.92
N GLU A 338 -5.02 2.15 -9.23
CA GLU A 338 -5.76 1.35 -8.24
C GLU A 338 -6.38 2.22 -7.12
N LYS A 339 -6.88 3.41 -7.46
CA LYS A 339 -7.31 4.42 -6.48
C LYS A 339 -8.29 3.87 -5.44
N LEU A 340 -8.01 4.18 -4.18
CA LEU A 340 -8.99 4.03 -3.09
C LEU A 340 -10.16 4.99 -3.27
N ILE A 341 -9.89 6.20 -3.79
CA ILE A 341 -10.83 7.31 -3.89
C ILE A 341 -10.84 7.82 -5.34
N ALA A 342 -12.03 7.85 -5.93
CA ALA A 342 -12.29 8.57 -7.15
C ALA A 342 -12.61 10.04 -6.82
N TYR A 343 -12.16 10.96 -7.68
CA TYR A 343 -12.50 12.37 -7.59
C TYR A 343 -13.13 12.83 -8.90
N ASP A 344 -14.37 13.27 -8.82
CA ASP A 344 -15.05 13.92 -9.93
C ASP A 344 -14.72 15.41 -9.93
N LYS A 345 -13.87 15.82 -10.87
CA LYS A 345 -13.45 17.21 -11.04
C LYS A 345 -14.59 18.16 -11.39
N SER A 346 -15.65 17.67 -12.02
CA SER A 346 -16.76 18.52 -12.46
C SER A 346 -17.66 18.93 -11.29
N THR A 347 -17.78 18.06 -10.29
CA THR A 347 -18.60 18.28 -9.10
C THR A 347 -17.78 18.60 -7.85
N GLY A 348 -16.47 18.33 -7.86
CA GLY A 348 -15.60 18.44 -6.69
C GLY A 348 -15.85 17.33 -5.66
N THR A 349 -16.42 16.20 -6.09
CA THR A 349 -16.88 15.13 -5.19
C THR A 349 -15.87 14.00 -5.11
N HIS A 350 -15.56 13.58 -3.89
CA HIS A 350 -14.86 12.33 -3.62
C HIS A 350 -15.85 11.18 -3.46
N THR A 351 -15.61 10.08 -4.15
CA THR A 351 -16.30 8.82 -3.90
C THR A 351 -15.28 7.72 -3.64
N ARG A 352 -15.65 6.78 -2.79
CA ARG A 352 -14.80 5.65 -2.45
C ARG A 352 -15.00 4.54 -3.48
N THR A 353 -13.93 3.99 -4.01
CA THR A 353 -14.00 2.83 -4.93
C THR A 353 -14.19 1.54 -4.14
N CYS A 354 -14.39 0.40 -4.82
CA CYS A 354 -14.33 -0.89 -4.15
C CYS A 354 -12.99 -1.16 -3.43
N TYR A 355 -11.86 -0.66 -3.94
CA TYR A 355 -10.58 -0.75 -3.20
C TYR A 355 -10.64 0.05 -1.90
N GLY A 356 -11.13 1.29 -1.94
CA GLY A 356 -11.29 2.10 -0.74
C GLY A 356 -12.27 1.50 0.26
N ALA A 357 -13.36 0.89 -0.21
CA ALA A 357 -14.34 0.20 0.62
C ALA A 357 -13.71 -1.01 1.32
N ALA A 358 -13.01 -1.87 0.57
CA ALA A 358 -12.30 -3.02 1.12
C ALA A 358 -11.22 -2.61 2.11
N TYR A 359 -10.43 -1.57 1.79
CA TYR A 359 -9.42 -1.02 2.69
C TYR A 359 -10.03 -0.54 4.01
N GLN A 360 -11.17 0.17 3.95
CA GLN A 360 -11.85 0.59 5.18
C GLN A 360 -12.33 -0.60 6.00
N VAL A 361 -12.86 -1.66 5.37
CA VAL A 361 -13.25 -2.88 6.09
C VAL A 361 -12.04 -3.53 6.77
N VAL A 362 -10.88 -3.60 6.09
CA VAL A 362 -9.63 -4.10 6.69
C VAL A 362 -9.24 -3.23 7.89
N ARG A 363 -9.15 -1.91 7.73
CA ARG A 363 -8.80 -1.01 8.84
C ARG A 363 -9.73 -1.15 10.03
N ASN A 364 -11.05 -1.09 9.80
CA ASN A 364 -12.06 -1.19 10.85
C ASN A 364 -11.97 -2.49 11.66
N VAL A 365 -11.38 -3.55 11.10
CA VAL A 365 -11.16 -4.81 11.81
C VAL A 365 -9.81 -4.84 12.50
N PHE A 366 -8.74 -4.45 11.82
CA PHE A 366 -7.37 -4.69 12.29
C PHE A 366 -6.75 -3.52 13.05
N GLU A 367 -7.07 -2.27 12.72
CA GLU A 367 -6.47 -1.11 13.36
C GLU A 367 -6.84 -1.02 14.85
N GLY A 368 -5.84 -0.86 15.71
CA GLY A 368 -6.02 -0.84 17.17
C GLY A 368 -6.29 -2.22 17.81
N SER A 369 -6.45 -3.27 17.01
CA SER A 369 -6.76 -4.62 17.47
C SER A 369 -5.51 -5.42 17.86
N GLN A 370 -5.71 -6.59 18.46
CA GLN A 370 -4.68 -7.63 18.56
C GLN A 370 -5.08 -8.84 17.72
N ILE A 371 -4.15 -9.39 16.96
CA ILE A 371 -4.36 -10.61 16.17
C ILE A 371 -4.13 -11.82 17.05
N TYR A 372 -5.08 -12.74 17.05
CA TYR A 372 -4.89 -14.07 17.63
C TYR A 372 -4.12 -14.97 16.70
N LYS A 373 -3.37 -15.91 17.27
CA LYS A 373 -2.81 -17.00 16.49
C LYS A 373 -3.95 -17.81 15.87
N SER A 374 -3.95 -17.90 14.55
CA SER A 374 -5.04 -18.52 13.80
C SER A 374 -4.49 -19.43 12.69
N SER A 375 -5.25 -20.46 12.32
CA SER A 375 -5.01 -21.26 11.12
C SER A 375 -6.31 -21.57 10.40
N ILE A 376 -6.28 -21.60 9.07
CA ILE A 376 -7.44 -21.87 8.23
C ILE A 376 -7.27 -23.22 7.54
N ASP A 377 -8.27 -24.10 7.66
CA ASP A 377 -8.42 -25.26 6.78
C ASP A 377 -9.49 -24.91 5.74
N SER A 378 -9.05 -24.62 4.52
CA SER A 378 -9.93 -24.22 3.41
C SER A 378 -9.79 -25.18 2.25
N THR A 379 -10.90 -25.41 1.53
CA THR A 379 -10.83 -26.03 0.21
C THR A 379 -9.84 -25.28 -0.69
N THR A 380 -8.95 -26.03 -1.33
CA THR A 380 -7.96 -25.50 -2.28
C THR A 380 -8.58 -25.28 -3.66
N ILE A 381 -8.22 -24.17 -4.31
CA ILE A 381 -8.59 -23.80 -5.68
C ILE A 381 -7.35 -23.48 -6.50
N GLY A 382 -7.43 -23.72 -7.82
CA GLY A 382 -6.35 -23.39 -8.75
C GLY A 382 -5.01 -24.01 -8.36
N ASN A 383 -3.96 -23.18 -8.33
CA ASN A 383 -2.58 -23.60 -8.06
C ASN A 383 -2.27 -23.66 -6.55
N GLY A 384 -3.13 -24.29 -5.75
CA GLY A 384 -2.88 -24.44 -4.32
C GLY A 384 -3.38 -23.28 -3.45
N LEU A 385 -4.21 -22.37 -3.98
CA LEU A 385 -4.72 -21.23 -3.22
C LEU A 385 -5.89 -21.65 -2.34
N ASP A 386 -6.02 -21.08 -1.16
CA ASP A 386 -7.21 -21.26 -0.35
C ASP A 386 -8.42 -20.57 -1.01
N ALA A 387 -9.57 -21.24 -1.04
CA ALA A 387 -10.85 -20.64 -1.41
C ALA A 387 -11.25 -19.50 -0.47
N VAL A 388 -10.95 -19.66 0.83
CA VAL A 388 -11.21 -18.68 1.87
C VAL A 388 -9.93 -18.38 2.64
N SER A 389 -9.54 -17.11 2.70
CA SER A 389 -8.53 -16.63 3.64
C SER A 389 -9.23 -16.09 4.88
N ALA A 390 -8.70 -16.34 6.08
CA ALA A 390 -9.31 -15.80 7.30
C ALA A 390 -8.29 -15.60 8.44
N ASN A 391 -8.60 -14.66 9.33
CA ASN A 391 -7.85 -14.42 10.56
C ASN A 391 -8.83 -13.93 11.66
N ALA A 392 -8.40 -14.00 12.92
CA ALA A 392 -9.18 -13.55 14.07
C ALA A 392 -8.43 -12.48 14.85
N VAL A 393 -9.18 -11.48 15.29
CA VAL A 393 -8.66 -10.40 16.14
C VAL A 393 -9.53 -10.24 17.38
N ILE A 394 -8.94 -9.65 18.43
CA ILE A 394 -9.68 -9.05 19.53
C ILE A 394 -9.58 -7.53 19.44
N ASN A 395 -10.75 -6.88 19.49
CA ASN A 395 -10.86 -5.42 19.54
C ASN A 395 -11.88 -5.03 20.60
N ASP A 396 -11.46 -4.20 21.57
CA ASP A 396 -12.28 -3.78 22.71
C ASP A 396 -13.01 -4.94 23.42
N GLY A 397 -12.33 -6.08 23.57
CA GLY A 397 -12.87 -7.28 24.21
C GLY A 397 -13.71 -8.18 23.30
N ASN A 398 -14.00 -7.76 22.07
CA ASN A 398 -14.82 -8.51 21.12
C ASN A 398 -13.96 -9.36 20.19
N LEU A 399 -14.29 -10.64 20.06
CA LEU A 399 -13.69 -11.53 19.06
C LEU A 399 -14.33 -11.24 17.69
N ILE A 400 -13.50 -10.83 16.74
CA ILE A 400 -13.90 -10.52 15.37
C ILE A 400 -13.17 -11.47 14.42
N LEU A 401 -13.91 -12.20 13.60
CA LEU A 401 -13.36 -13.01 12.53
C LEU A 401 -13.43 -12.21 11.22
N PHE A 402 -12.30 -12.11 10.54
CA PHE A 402 -12.17 -11.54 9.21
C PHE A 402 -12.02 -12.69 8.20
N ALA A 403 -12.86 -12.73 7.17
CA ALA A 403 -12.78 -13.77 6.14
C ALA A 403 -13.00 -13.22 4.73
N ILE A 404 -12.19 -13.67 3.78
CA ILE A 404 -12.29 -13.32 2.36
C ILE A 404 -12.70 -14.58 1.60
N ASN A 405 -13.92 -14.62 1.06
CA ASN A 405 -14.32 -15.67 0.12
C ASN A 405 -13.90 -15.26 -1.30
N LYS A 406 -12.90 -15.96 -1.86
CA LYS A 406 -12.36 -15.69 -3.21
C LYS A 406 -13.14 -16.40 -4.32
N THR A 407 -14.22 -17.12 -3.99
CA THR A 407 -14.96 -17.96 -4.94
C THR A 407 -16.27 -17.32 -5.40
N THR A 408 -16.75 -17.73 -6.57
CA THR A 408 -18.06 -17.34 -7.10
C THR A 408 -19.23 -18.12 -6.48
N GLN A 409 -18.98 -18.91 -5.43
CA GLN A 409 -19.99 -19.67 -4.70
C GLN A 409 -20.03 -19.25 -3.24
N PRO A 410 -21.18 -19.34 -2.55
CA PRO A 410 -21.21 -19.08 -1.12
C PRO A 410 -20.60 -20.27 -0.35
N VAL A 411 -19.74 -19.99 0.63
CA VAL A 411 -18.94 -21.01 1.33
C VAL A 411 -19.43 -21.18 2.77
N PRO A 412 -19.85 -22.40 3.19
CA PRO A 412 -20.00 -22.74 4.61
C PRO A 412 -18.71 -22.45 5.37
N PHE A 413 -18.83 -21.66 6.43
CA PHE A 413 -17.70 -21.24 7.25
C PHE A 413 -17.94 -21.64 8.69
N GLU A 414 -16.98 -22.38 9.25
CA GLU A 414 -16.97 -22.81 10.64
C GLU A 414 -15.78 -22.17 11.35
N PHE A 415 -15.85 -22.08 12.66
CA PHE A 415 -14.72 -21.65 13.45
C PHE A 415 -14.66 -22.36 14.80
N ASN A 416 -13.44 -22.62 15.25
CA ASN A 416 -13.13 -23.24 16.52
C ASN A 416 -12.33 -22.25 17.36
N VAL A 417 -12.67 -22.13 18.64
CA VAL A 417 -11.94 -21.30 19.60
C VAL A 417 -11.39 -22.22 20.68
N ASP A 418 -10.07 -22.24 20.83
CA ASP A 418 -9.34 -23.09 21.79
C ASP A 418 -9.71 -24.59 21.67
N GLY A 419 -9.86 -25.06 20.43
CA GLY A 419 -10.20 -26.45 20.11
C GLY A 419 -11.69 -26.80 20.25
N ASN A 420 -12.55 -25.86 20.67
CA ASN A 420 -13.98 -26.08 20.79
C ASN A 420 -14.72 -25.51 19.58
N ALA A 421 -15.56 -26.33 18.95
CA ALA A 421 -16.50 -25.87 17.94
C ALA A 421 -17.40 -24.80 18.56
N ASN A 422 -17.38 -23.59 17.99
CA ASN A 422 -18.09 -22.47 18.56
C ASN A 422 -19.51 -22.39 17.97
N SER A 423 -20.51 -22.37 18.86
CA SER A 423 -21.93 -22.22 18.50
C SER A 423 -22.54 -20.91 19.00
N GLN A 424 -21.70 -19.96 19.43
CA GLN A 424 -22.15 -18.66 19.91
C GLN A 424 -22.89 -17.90 18.79
N PRO A 425 -23.86 -17.05 19.15
CA PRO A 425 -24.46 -16.14 18.19
C PRO A 425 -23.40 -15.26 17.55
N VAL A 426 -23.63 -14.89 16.30
CA VAL A 426 -22.72 -14.02 15.56
C VAL A 426 -23.48 -12.90 14.86
N MET A 427 -22.86 -11.73 14.78
CA MET A 427 -23.26 -10.68 13.84
C MET A 427 -22.37 -10.76 12.61
N HIS A 428 -22.94 -11.20 11.49
CA HIS A 428 -22.23 -11.34 10.21
C HIS A 428 -22.61 -10.21 9.26
N ARG A 429 -21.61 -9.43 8.85
CA ARG A 429 -21.75 -8.40 7.81
C ARG A 429 -20.67 -8.60 6.73
N ALA A 430 -20.98 -8.24 5.49
CA ALA A 430 -20.05 -8.43 4.38
C ALA A 430 -20.14 -7.30 3.34
N LEU A 431 -18.98 -7.00 2.74
CA LEU A 431 -18.89 -6.36 1.44
C LEU A 431 -18.84 -7.49 0.41
N SER A 432 -19.88 -7.66 -0.39
CA SER A 432 -20.01 -8.73 -1.39
C SER A 432 -20.15 -8.19 -2.81
N PHE A 433 -19.78 -9.02 -3.76
CA PHE A 433 -19.90 -8.79 -5.19
C PHE A 433 -20.78 -9.86 -5.82
N ASP A 434 -21.66 -9.47 -6.74
CA ASP A 434 -22.56 -10.37 -7.47
C ASP A 434 -21.82 -11.09 -8.60
N ALA A 435 -20.78 -10.45 -9.17
CA ALA A 435 -19.95 -11.01 -10.22
C ALA A 435 -18.46 -10.60 -10.12
N ALA A 436 -17.60 -11.36 -10.81
CA ALA A 436 -16.16 -11.10 -10.86
C ALA A 436 -15.82 -9.69 -11.39
N ASN A 437 -16.66 -9.13 -12.27
CA ASN A 437 -16.47 -7.83 -12.90
C ASN A 437 -17.09 -6.66 -12.11
N ASP A 438 -17.68 -6.91 -10.94
CA ASP A 438 -18.31 -5.84 -10.19
C ASP A 438 -17.29 -4.85 -9.65
N PHE A 439 -17.55 -3.58 -9.89
CA PHE A 439 -16.73 -2.49 -9.38
C PHE A 439 -17.57 -1.23 -9.20
N LYS A 440 -18.23 -1.13 -8.05
CA LYS A 440 -19.03 0.03 -7.65
C LYS A 440 -18.19 1.12 -6.99
N THR A 441 -18.79 2.29 -6.90
CA THR A 441 -18.33 3.36 -6.04
C THR A 441 -19.38 3.61 -4.95
N PHE A 442 -18.94 4.21 -3.87
CA PHE A 442 -19.72 4.46 -2.66
C PHE A 442 -19.54 5.91 -2.24
N ASP A 443 -20.52 6.44 -1.54
CA ASP A 443 -20.32 7.70 -0.83
C ASP A 443 -19.24 7.51 0.25
N MET A 444 -18.56 8.59 0.63
CA MET A 444 -17.43 8.54 1.56
C MET A 444 -17.84 8.05 2.96
N ASP A 445 -19.07 8.34 3.38
CA ASP A 445 -19.65 8.00 4.69
C ASP A 445 -20.56 6.76 4.67
N GLU A 446 -20.78 6.15 3.50
CA GLU A 446 -21.62 4.96 3.36
C GLU A 446 -21.05 3.77 4.14
N ASP A 447 -21.89 3.04 4.88
CA ASP A 447 -21.49 1.76 5.47
C ASP A 447 -21.59 0.65 4.42
N VAL A 448 -20.42 0.19 3.95
CA VAL A 448 -20.31 -0.78 2.86
C VAL A 448 -20.60 -2.22 3.30
N LEU A 449 -20.69 -2.48 4.61
CA LEU A 449 -20.94 -3.80 5.16
C LEU A 449 -22.44 -4.06 5.30
N VAL A 450 -22.98 -4.96 4.49
CA VAL A 450 -24.38 -5.36 4.56
C VAL A 450 -24.55 -6.56 5.49
N GLN A 451 -25.58 -6.56 6.34
CA GLN A 451 -25.88 -7.71 7.19
C GLN A 451 -26.21 -8.94 6.35
N VAL A 452 -25.52 -10.05 6.63
CA VAL A 452 -25.77 -11.35 6.00
C VAL A 452 -26.78 -12.11 6.86
N LYS A 453 -27.91 -12.49 6.24
CA LYS A 453 -28.95 -13.25 6.94
C LYS A 453 -28.47 -14.68 7.16
N SER A 454 -28.28 -15.08 8.42
CA SER A 454 -28.11 -16.49 8.76
C SER A 454 -29.47 -17.17 8.82
N THR A 455 -29.71 -18.15 7.94
CA THR A 455 -30.97 -18.91 7.93
C THR A 455 -30.90 -20.13 8.85
N ASP A 456 -29.70 -20.64 9.15
CA ASP A 456 -29.53 -22.02 9.63
C ASP A 456 -28.61 -22.14 10.87
N ARG A 457 -28.35 -21.04 11.59
CA ARG A 457 -27.31 -20.91 12.65
C ARG A 457 -25.87 -21.18 12.20
N ARG A 458 -25.65 -21.52 10.93
CA ARG A 458 -24.33 -21.68 10.33
C ARG A 458 -23.97 -20.43 9.57
N ILE A 459 -22.69 -20.06 9.60
CA ILE A 459 -22.17 -18.93 8.82
C ILE A 459 -22.01 -19.41 7.38
N LYS A 460 -22.46 -18.59 6.44
CA LYS A 460 -22.22 -18.80 5.01
C LYS A 460 -21.67 -17.52 4.42
N LEU A 461 -20.41 -17.54 4.01
CA LEU A 461 -19.77 -16.40 3.37
C LEU A 461 -20.42 -16.20 1.99
N PRO A 462 -20.93 -15.00 1.65
CA PRO A 462 -21.43 -14.72 0.31
C PRO A 462 -20.35 -14.97 -0.75
N PRO A 463 -20.71 -15.27 -2.02
CA PRO A 463 -19.74 -15.27 -3.12
C PRO A 463 -18.94 -13.97 -3.14
N LEU A 464 -17.66 -14.06 -3.53
CA LEU A 464 -16.78 -12.90 -3.76
C LEU A 464 -16.95 -11.83 -2.69
N SER A 465 -16.48 -12.08 -1.48
CA SER A 465 -16.81 -11.21 -0.34
C SER A 465 -15.70 -11.05 0.67
N ILE A 466 -15.74 -9.89 1.35
CA ILE A 466 -14.95 -9.57 2.53
C ILE A 466 -15.91 -9.51 3.71
N ASN A 467 -15.67 -10.32 4.73
CA ASN A 467 -16.61 -10.61 5.79
C ASN A 467 -16.04 -10.16 7.14
N ARG A 468 -16.90 -9.53 7.93
CA ARG A 468 -16.66 -9.20 9.33
C ARG A 468 -17.72 -9.93 10.16
N ILE A 469 -17.26 -10.83 11.02
CA ILE A 469 -18.11 -11.68 11.84
C ILE A 469 -17.75 -11.40 13.30
N GLU A 470 -18.64 -10.74 14.04
CA GLU A 470 -18.47 -10.55 15.48
C GLU A 470 -19.08 -11.73 16.23
N VAL A 471 -18.32 -12.34 17.13
CA VAL A 471 -18.78 -13.40 18.02
C VAL A 471 -19.33 -12.74 19.30
N GLN A 472 -20.60 -13.05 19.64
CA GLN A 472 -21.32 -12.42 20.77
C GLN A 472 -21.15 -13.15 22.10
#